data_AF-A0A6N0BWT8-F1
#
_entry.id   AF-A0A6N0BWT8-F1
#
_cell.length_a   1.000
_cell.length_b   1.000
_cell.length_c   1.000
_cell.angle_alpha   90.00
_cell.angle_beta   90.00
_cell.angle_gamma   90.00
#
_symmetry.space_group_name_H-M   'P 1'
#
loop_
_entity.id
_entity.type
_entity.pdbx_description
1 polymer ?
#
loop_
_entity_poly.entity_id
_entity_poly.type
_entity_poly.pdbx_seq_one_letter_code
_entity_poly.pdbx_strand_id
1 'polypeptide(L)'
;MSTFDEAAAVRTYLKLMHEVVTRLDLISYACNGQLNLAPPYAFEYCYLQYRRICELLALGCLQLHGDLPATRTNAATKEWNAERIMGLLHRSHPHAFPQCAVATKTPTGWNYVANSKPNAMTLVEFKALYGKCGQVLHRGTIRSVETEQPLQKQDYAQVILWSQKIVDLLNQHFVSRSDGHGLYFVSLKTESGGPACNVLTGFTEGAVSVATYNLSVETAA
;
A
#
# COMPACT_ATOMS: atom_id res chain seq x y z
N MET A 1 -21.81 4.60 -19.50
CA MET A 1 -20.78 4.27 -18.48
C MET A 1 -20.05 5.56 -18.16
N SER A 2 -19.96 5.97 -16.89
CA SER A 2 -19.22 7.18 -16.55
C SER A 2 -17.75 7.01 -16.96
N THR A 3 -17.21 8.03 -17.62
CA THR A 3 -15.78 8.12 -17.92
C THR A 3 -14.98 8.05 -16.61
N PHE A 4 -13.79 7.44 -16.63
CA PHE A 4 -12.92 7.39 -15.46
C PHE A 4 -12.51 8.82 -15.07
N ASP A 5 -12.80 9.21 -13.83
CA ASP A 5 -12.36 10.48 -13.25
C ASP A 5 -11.04 10.25 -12.50
N GLU A 6 -9.94 10.54 -13.18
CA GLU A 6 -8.58 10.36 -12.65
C GLU A 6 -8.33 11.23 -11.41
N ALA A 7 -8.82 12.47 -11.40
CA ALA A 7 -8.63 13.37 -10.27
C ALA A 7 -9.34 12.85 -9.02
N ALA A 8 -10.58 12.36 -9.16
CA ALA A 8 -11.31 11.72 -8.06
C ALA A 8 -10.63 10.43 -7.60
N ALA A 9 -10.13 9.61 -8.54
CA ALA A 9 -9.43 8.37 -8.23
C ALA A 9 -8.15 8.61 -7.43
N VAL A 10 -7.33 9.58 -7.86
CA VAL A 10 -6.10 9.97 -7.17
C VAL A 10 -6.40 10.49 -5.76
N ARG A 11 -7.42 11.34 -5.60
CA ARG A 11 -7.81 11.84 -4.25
C ARG A 11 -8.24 10.72 -3.32
N THR A 12 -9.01 9.76 -3.83
CA THR A 12 -9.42 8.58 -3.04
C THR A 12 -8.20 7.71 -2.69
N TYR A 13 -7.29 7.48 -3.64
CA TYR A 13 -6.03 6.76 -3.39
C TYR A 13 -5.23 7.40 -2.26
N LEU A 14 -5.04 8.74 -2.30
CA LEU A 14 -4.28 9.45 -1.27
C LEU A 14 -4.90 9.34 0.13
N LYS A 15 -6.24 9.31 0.23
CA LYS A 15 -6.93 9.07 1.52
C LYS A 15 -6.64 7.68 2.07
N LEU A 16 -6.70 6.65 1.22
CA LEU A 16 -6.38 5.28 1.62
C LEU A 16 -4.91 5.16 2.04
N MET A 17 -4.01 5.83 1.32
CA MET A 17 -2.58 5.85 1.64
C MET A 17 -2.28 6.60 2.94
N HIS A 18 -3.04 7.65 3.25
CA HIS A 18 -2.93 8.32 4.54
C HIS A 18 -3.32 7.37 5.69
N GLU A 19 -4.41 6.62 5.53
CA GLU A 19 -4.80 5.61 6.52
C GLU A 19 -3.74 4.49 6.66
N VAL A 20 -3.06 4.11 5.57
CA VAL A 20 -1.90 3.18 5.64
C VAL A 20 -0.80 3.75 6.54
N VAL A 21 -0.46 5.03 6.42
CA VAL A 21 0.54 5.69 7.29
C VAL A 21 0.10 5.63 8.76
N THR A 22 -1.14 6.02 9.07
CA THR A 22 -1.67 5.97 10.44
C THR A 22 -1.62 4.55 11.01
N ARG A 23 -1.93 3.53 10.21
CA ARG A 23 -1.87 2.13 10.66
C ARG A 23 -0.44 1.63 10.89
N LEU A 24 0.53 2.09 10.10
CA LEU A 24 1.95 1.82 10.34
C LEU A 24 2.42 2.46 11.65
N ASP A 25 1.96 3.66 11.98
CA ASP A 25 2.25 4.31 13.27
C ASP A 25 1.65 3.52 14.43
N LEU A 26 0.40 3.05 14.30
CA LEU A 26 -0.24 2.18 15.30
C LEU A 26 0.51 0.87 15.53
N ILE A 27 1.07 0.26 14.47
CA ILE A 27 1.95 -0.90 14.59
C ILE A 27 3.22 -0.52 15.36
N SER A 28 3.84 0.61 15.04
CA SER A 28 5.02 1.10 15.78
C SER A 28 4.70 1.31 17.27
N TYR A 29 3.54 1.88 17.59
CA TYR A 29 3.10 2.09 18.97
C TYR A 29 2.88 0.78 19.71
N ALA A 30 2.29 -0.22 19.05
CA ALA A 30 2.16 -1.57 19.61
C ALA A 30 3.52 -2.21 19.90
N CYS A 31 4.43 -2.18 18.93
CA CYS A 31 5.78 -2.75 19.06
C CYS A 31 6.62 -2.07 20.15
N ASN A 32 6.41 -0.77 20.38
CA ASN A 32 7.14 0.01 21.38
C ASN A 32 6.44 0.03 22.75
N GLY A 33 5.34 -0.70 22.93
CA GLY A 33 4.59 -0.77 24.19
C GLY A 33 3.72 0.46 24.49
N GLN A 34 3.60 1.42 23.56
CA GLN A 34 2.86 2.67 23.76
C GLN A 34 1.34 2.46 23.82
N LEU A 35 0.83 1.30 23.37
CA LEU A 35 -0.58 0.93 23.48
C LEU A 35 -0.93 0.17 24.77
N ASN A 36 0.05 -0.10 25.66
CA ASN A 36 -0.15 -0.85 26.91
C ASN A 36 -0.81 -2.23 26.72
N LEU A 37 -0.59 -2.88 25.57
CA LEU A 37 -1.03 -4.25 25.31
C LEU A 37 0.01 -5.25 25.84
N ALA A 38 -0.45 -6.38 26.37
CA ALA A 38 0.47 -7.50 26.64
C ALA A 38 1.07 -8.01 25.31
N PRO A 39 2.32 -8.52 25.29
CA PRO A 39 3.02 -8.82 24.03
C PRO A 39 2.25 -9.70 23.03
N PRO A 40 1.53 -10.77 23.43
CA PRO A 40 0.74 -11.56 22.49
C PRO A 40 -0.40 -10.78 21.83
N TYR A 41 -1.08 -9.89 22.58
CA TYR A 41 -2.14 -9.06 22.03
C TYR A 41 -1.60 -7.91 21.17
N ALA A 42 -0.41 -7.38 21.49
CA ALA A 42 0.28 -6.45 20.61
C ALA A 42 0.63 -7.11 19.26
N PHE A 43 1.07 -8.38 19.29
CA PHE A 43 1.34 -9.17 18.10
C PHE A 43 0.09 -9.39 17.24
N GLU A 44 -1.03 -9.85 17.82
CA GLU A 44 -2.31 -10.00 17.11
C GLU A 44 -2.79 -8.67 16.53
N TYR A 45 -2.69 -7.59 17.32
CA TYR A 45 -3.05 -6.24 16.89
C TYR A 45 -2.24 -5.80 15.67
N CYS A 46 -0.92 -6.05 15.63
CA CYS A 46 -0.10 -5.74 14.46
C CYS A 46 -0.60 -6.46 13.20
N TYR A 47 -0.97 -7.75 13.30
CA TYR A 47 -1.53 -8.49 12.16
C TYR A 47 -2.93 -8.03 11.76
N LEU A 48 -3.74 -7.51 12.69
CA LEU A 48 -4.99 -6.81 12.35
C LEU A 48 -4.71 -5.54 11.52
N GLN A 49 -3.68 -4.77 11.89
CA GLN A 49 -3.30 -3.58 11.13
C GLN A 49 -2.74 -3.95 9.75
N TYR A 50 -1.87 -4.97 9.64
CA TYR A 50 -1.37 -5.45 8.35
C TYR A 50 -2.50 -5.93 7.44
N ARG A 51 -3.47 -6.65 7.99
CA ARG A 51 -4.67 -7.08 7.26
C ARG A 51 -5.36 -5.91 6.58
N ARG A 52 -5.60 -4.84 7.34
CA ARG A 52 -6.23 -3.61 6.83
C ARG A 52 -5.33 -2.88 5.84
N ILE A 53 -4.03 -2.78 6.09
CA ILE A 53 -3.07 -2.18 5.14
C ILE A 53 -3.12 -2.92 3.79
N CYS A 54 -3.17 -4.26 3.79
CA CYS A 54 -3.28 -5.02 2.55
C CYS A 54 -4.59 -4.71 1.79
N GLU A 55 -5.71 -4.60 2.50
CA GLU A 55 -7.02 -4.23 1.92
C GLU A 55 -6.99 -2.82 1.34
N LEU A 56 -6.47 -1.83 2.08
CA LEU A 56 -6.30 -0.44 1.64
C LEU A 56 -5.42 -0.35 0.39
N LEU A 57 -4.31 -1.10 0.36
CA LEU A 57 -3.41 -1.12 -0.79
C LEU A 57 -4.10 -1.68 -2.03
N ALA A 58 -4.82 -2.79 -1.89
CA ALA A 58 -5.55 -3.40 -2.99
C ALA A 58 -6.68 -2.51 -3.51
N LEU A 59 -7.49 -1.93 -2.61
CA LEU A 59 -8.53 -0.99 -2.98
C LEU A 59 -7.96 0.27 -3.63
N GLY A 60 -6.81 0.76 -3.15
CA GLY A 60 -6.09 1.86 -3.76
C GLY A 60 -5.66 1.54 -5.20
N CYS A 61 -5.02 0.40 -5.41
CA CYS A 61 -4.67 -0.05 -6.76
C CYS A 61 -5.91 -0.21 -7.64
N LEU A 62 -7.01 -0.77 -7.12
CA LEU A 62 -8.28 -0.89 -7.85
C LEU A 62 -8.83 0.47 -8.28
N GLN A 63 -8.75 1.46 -7.39
CA GLN A 63 -9.19 2.83 -7.63
C GLN A 63 -8.36 3.50 -8.75
N LEU A 64 -7.03 3.39 -8.71
CA LEU A 64 -6.15 3.98 -9.73
C LEU A 64 -6.27 3.31 -11.10
N HIS A 65 -6.73 2.06 -11.15
CA HIS A 65 -6.99 1.30 -12.37
C HIS A 65 -8.50 1.23 -12.70
N GLY A 66 -9.30 2.20 -12.26
CA GLY A 66 -10.73 2.28 -12.54
C GLY A 66 -11.06 2.52 -14.03
N ASP A 67 -10.05 2.76 -14.85
CA ASP A 67 -10.09 2.84 -16.30
C ASP A 67 -10.15 1.47 -17.00
N LEU A 68 -9.64 0.41 -16.37
CA LEU A 68 -9.73 -0.96 -16.89
C LEU A 68 -11.20 -1.44 -16.95
N PRO A 69 -11.66 -2.04 -18.07
CA PRO A 69 -13.00 -2.60 -18.15
C PRO A 69 -13.31 -3.64 -17.05
N ALA A 70 -12.30 -4.43 -16.66
CA ALA A 70 -12.44 -5.48 -15.65
C ALA A 70 -12.74 -4.93 -14.24
N THR A 71 -12.32 -3.70 -13.92
CA THR A 71 -12.49 -3.07 -12.60
C THR A 71 -13.86 -2.39 -12.44
N ARG A 72 -14.59 -2.18 -13.55
CA ARG A 72 -15.90 -1.51 -13.58
C ARG A 72 -17.09 -2.47 -13.43
N THR A 73 -16.83 -3.77 -13.28
CA THR A 73 -17.91 -4.74 -13.09
C THR A 73 -18.56 -4.60 -11.71
N ASN A 74 -19.84 -4.96 -11.59
CA ASN A 74 -20.53 -4.98 -10.29
C ASN A 74 -19.85 -5.89 -9.25
N ALA A 75 -19.15 -6.94 -9.71
CA ALA A 75 -18.39 -7.81 -8.84
C ALA A 75 -17.11 -7.13 -8.35
N ALA A 76 -16.34 -6.50 -9.26
CA ALA A 76 -15.10 -5.81 -8.91
C ALA A 76 -15.33 -4.63 -7.95
N THR A 77 -16.36 -3.83 -8.19
CA THR A 77 -16.71 -2.68 -7.34
C THR A 77 -17.18 -3.03 -5.93
N LYS A 78 -17.57 -4.30 -5.69
CA LYS A 78 -17.96 -4.82 -4.37
C LYS A 78 -16.91 -5.73 -3.74
N GLU A 79 -15.82 -6.00 -4.45
CA GLU A 79 -14.77 -6.85 -3.94
C GLU A 79 -13.95 -6.10 -2.89
N TRP A 80 -13.70 -6.77 -1.77
CA TRP A 80 -12.91 -6.26 -0.65
C TRP A 80 -11.70 -7.15 -0.37
N ASN A 81 -11.70 -8.38 -0.89
CA ASN A 81 -10.63 -9.33 -0.68
C ASN A 81 -9.38 -8.90 -1.47
N ALA A 82 -8.34 -8.50 -0.74
CA ALA A 82 -7.13 -7.93 -1.33
C ALA A 82 -6.43 -8.85 -2.34
N GLU A 83 -6.40 -10.16 -2.07
CA GLU A 83 -5.80 -11.13 -2.99
C GLU A 83 -6.60 -11.25 -4.30
N ARG A 84 -7.94 -11.30 -4.21
CA ARG A 84 -8.81 -11.34 -5.39
C ARG A 84 -8.71 -10.06 -6.22
N ILE A 85 -8.68 -8.90 -5.57
CA ILE A 85 -8.45 -7.61 -6.23
C ILE A 85 -7.11 -7.62 -6.97
N MET A 86 -6.02 -7.96 -6.28
CA MET A 86 -4.70 -7.99 -6.93
C MET A 86 -4.62 -9.02 -8.05
N GLY A 87 -5.28 -10.17 -7.90
CA GLY A 87 -5.41 -11.18 -8.95
C GLY A 87 -6.20 -10.68 -10.16
N LEU A 88 -7.28 -9.93 -9.94
CA LEU A 88 -8.04 -9.27 -11.01
C LEU A 88 -7.16 -8.28 -11.77
N LEU A 89 -6.50 -7.38 -11.04
CA LEU A 89 -5.66 -6.34 -11.64
C LEU A 89 -4.49 -6.95 -12.44
N HIS A 90 -3.78 -7.94 -11.90
CA HIS A 90 -2.62 -8.52 -12.58
C HIS A 90 -2.97 -9.35 -13.82
N ARG A 91 -4.19 -9.90 -13.90
CA ARG A 91 -4.65 -10.56 -15.13
C ARG A 91 -4.83 -9.57 -16.27
N SER A 92 -5.24 -8.34 -15.97
CA SER A 92 -5.47 -7.30 -16.97
C SER A 92 -4.25 -6.42 -17.21
N HIS A 93 -3.43 -6.20 -16.18
CA HIS A 93 -2.28 -5.31 -16.20
C HIS A 93 -1.18 -5.84 -15.25
N PRO A 94 -0.16 -6.54 -15.76
CA PRO A 94 0.88 -7.18 -14.94
C PRO A 94 1.69 -6.23 -14.05
N HIS A 95 1.69 -4.93 -14.33
CA HIS A 95 2.42 -3.90 -13.59
C HIS A 95 1.52 -3.06 -12.65
N ALA A 96 0.35 -3.59 -12.28
CA ALA A 96 -0.62 -2.91 -11.43
C ALA A 96 -0.19 -2.80 -9.96
N PHE A 97 0.72 -3.66 -9.48
CA PHE A 97 1.28 -3.54 -8.13
C PHE A 97 2.22 -2.33 -8.04
N PRO A 98 2.24 -1.59 -6.91
CA PRO A 98 3.17 -0.49 -6.75
C PRO A 98 4.62 -0.91 -6.89
N GLN A 99 5.44 0.01 -7.37
CA GLN A 99 6.89 -0.16 -7.49
C GLN A 99 7.55 0.91 -6.65
N CYS A 100 8.39 0.53 -5.69
CA CYS A 100 9.12 1.50 -4.88
C CYS A 100 9.94 2.44 -5.79
N ALA A 101 10.16 3.66 -5.32
CA ALA A 101 10.94 4.64 -6.06
C ALA A 101 11.82 5.46 -5.13
N VAL A 102 12.87 6.03 -5.70
CA VAL A 102 13.61 7.15 -5.10
C VAL A 102 13.55 8.31 -6.08
N ALA A 103 13.13 9.47 -5.59
CA ALA A 103 13.15 10.72 -6.33
C ALA A 103 14.24 11.65 -5.77
N THR A 104 15.16 12.07 -6.62
CA THR A 104 16.27 12.96 -6.26
C THR A 104 16.20 14.22 -7.11
N LYS A 105 16.19 15.39 -6.48
CA LYS A 105 16.30 16.67 -7.18
C LYS A 105 17.74 16.87 -7.65
N THR A 106 17.93 17.14 -8.94
CA THR A 106 19.21 17.45 -9.58
C THR A 106 19.19 18.91 -10.09
N PRO A 107 20.33 19.47 -10.53
CA PRO A 107 20.35 20.80 -11.14
C PRO A 107 19.48 20.94 -12.40
N THR A 108 19.23 19.83 -13.09
CA THR A 108 18.51 19.79 -14.38
C THR A 108 17.07 19.31 -14.25
N GLY A 109 16.61 18.91 -13.05
CA GLY A 109 15.24 18.47 -12.83
C GLY A 109 15.11 17.43 -11.73
N TRP A 110 14.15 16.52 -11.88
CA TRP A 110 13.96 15.38 -10.98
C TRP A 110 14.46 14.11 -11.65
N ASN A 111 15.28 13.34 -10.93
CA ASN A 111 15.66 11.99 -11.30
C ASN A 111 14.85 10.99 -10.50
N TYR A 112 14.24 10.02 -11.16
CA TYR A 112 13.46 8.96 -10.53
C TYR A 112 14.05 7.60 -10.84
N VAL A 113 14.23 6.77 -9.82
CA VAL A 113 14.69 5.38 -9.96
C VAL A 113 13.62 4.46 -9.38
N ALA A 114 12.93 3.73 -10.25
CA ALA A 114 11.96 2.71 -9.86
C ALA A 114 12.66 1.43 -9.40
N ASN A 115 11.99 0.64 -8.56
CA ASN A 115 12.49 -0.60 -7.96
C ASN A 115 13.85 -0.42 -7.26
N SER A 116 14.09 0.77 -6.70
CA SER A 116 15.40 1.16 -6.15
C SER A 116 15.69 0.59 -4.76
N LYS A 117 14.68 0.02 -4.08
CA LYS A 117 14.79 -0.53 -2.73
C LYS A 117 14.69 -2.05 -2.75
N PRO A 118 15.78 -2.80 -2.54
CA PRO A 118 15.78 -4.27 -2.63
C PRO A 118 14.93 -4.94 -1.53
N ASN A 119 14.66 -4.24 -0.43
CA ASN A 119 13.80 -4.73 0.64
C ASN A 119 12.30 -4.40 0.42
N ALA A 120 11.94 -3.63 -0.60
CA ALA A 120 10.54 -3.30 -0.85
C ALA A 120 9.67 -4.55 -1.00
N MET A 121 8.49 -4.53 -0.39
CA MET A 121 7.51 -5.62 -0.49
C MET A 121 7.18 -5.93 -1.94
N THR A 122 7.27 -7.20 -2.32
CA THR A 122 6.83 -7.72 -3.62
C THR A 122 5.36 -8.15 -3.57
N LEU A 123 4.72 -8.37 -4.74
CA LEU A 123 3.37 -8.94 -4.81
C LEU A 123 3.28 -10.33 -4.14
N VAL A 124 4.33 -11.15 -4.26
CA VAL A 124 4.38 -12.48 -3.66
C VAL A 124 4.37 -12.37 -2.13
N GLU A 125 5.21 -11.49 -1.59
CA GLU A 125 5.26 -11.21 -0.15
C GLU A 125 3.97 -10.57 0.36
N PHE A 126 3.35 -9.68 -0.43
CA PHE A 126 2.04 -9.11 -0.12
C PHE A 126 0.99 -10.21 0.08
N LYS A 127 0.92 -11.18 -0.83
CA LYS A 127 -0.01 -12.32 -0.72
C LYS A 127 0.32 -13.19 0.50
N ALA A 128 1.61 -13.43 0.75
CA ALA A 128 2.07 -14.18 1.91
C ALA A 128 1.67 -13.49 3.22
N LEU A 129 1.87 -12.17 3.34
CA LEU A 129 1.44 -11.38 4.50
C LEU A 129 -0.08 -11.42 4.67
N TYR A 130 -0.84 -11.20 3.59
CA TYR A 130 -2.30 -11.20 3.64
C TYR A 130 -2.87 -12.55 4.12
N GLY A 131 -2.31 -13.67 3.63
CA GLY A 131 -2.65 -15.02 4.10
C GLY A 131 -2.23 -15.26 5.55
N LYS A 132 -1.02 -14.81 5.94
CA LYS A 132 -0.53 -14.91 7.32
C LYS A 132 -1.41 -14.13 8.30
N CYS A 133 -1.92 -12.97 7.91
CA CYS A 133 -2.88 -12.21 8.71
C CYS A 133 -4.11 -13.05 9.05
N GLY A 134 -4.68 -13.76 8.08
CA GLY A 134 -5.79 -14.68 8.32
C GLY A 134 -5.41 -15.77 9.33
N GLN A 135 -4.25 -16.41 9.13
CA GLN A 135 -3.78 -17.47 10.03
C GLN A 135 -3.57 -17.00 11.48
N VAL A 136 -3.02 -15.79 11.67
CA VAL A 136 -2.78 -15.22 13.02
C VAL A 136 -4.08 -14.78 13.68
N LEU A 137 -5.00 -14.17 12.94
CA LEU A 137 -6.25 -13.64 13.49
C LEU A 137 -7.33 -14.72 13.69
N HIS A 138 -7.22 -15.84 13.00
CA HIS A 138 -8.06 -17.00 13.26
C HIS A 138 -7.56 -17.76 14.48
N ARG A 139 -8.44 -18.01 15.45
CA ARG A 139 -8.13 -18.83 16.64
C ARG A 139 -7.70 -20.27 16.29
N GLY A 140 -8.09 -20.74 15.10
CA GLY A 140 -7.80 -22.08 14.61
C GLY A 140 -8.84 -23.10 15.07
N THR A 141 -8.38 -24.34 15.24
CA THR A 141 -9.17 -25.51 15.65
C THR A 141 -8.81 -25.93 17.08
N ILE A 142 -9.58 -26.81 17.70
CA ILE A 142 -9.25 -27.36 19.03
C ILE A 142 -7.83 -27.93 19.06
N ARG A 143 -7.48 -28.71 18.03
CA ARG A 143 -6.13 -29.30 17.92
C ARG A 143 -5.03 -28.24 17.86
N SER A 144 -5.23 -27.13 17.14
CA SER A 144 -4.20 -26.09 17.08
C SER A 144 -4.01 -25.37 18.41
N VAL A 145 -5.09 -25.20 19.19
CA VAL A 145 -5.03 -24.64 20.55
C VAL A 145 -4.30 -25.58 21.50
N GLU A 146 -4.55 -26.89 21.43
CA GLU A 146 -3.86 -27.88 22.26
C GLU A 146 -2.35 -27.94 22.00
N THR A 147 -1.92 -27.63 20.77
CA THR A 147 -0.50 -27.63 20.37
C THR A 147 0.16 -26.24 20.38
N GLU A 148 -0.56 -25.20 20.80
CA GLU A 148 -0.13 -23.81 20.71
C GLU A 148 1.19 -23.61 21.48
N GLN A 149 2.13 -22.91 20.84
CA GLN A 149 3.42 -22.57 21.43
C GLN A 149 3.48 -21.08 21.71
N PRO A 150 4.13 -20.65 22.81
CA PRO A 150 4.36 -19.23 23.06
C PRO A 150 5.15 -18.59 21.92
N LEU A 151 4.79 -17.33 21.61
CA LEU A 151 5.52 -16.51 20.65
C LEU A 151 6.99 -16.36 21.05
N GLN A 152 7.86 -16.47 20.05
CA GLN A 152 9.30 -16.38 20.18
C GLN A 152 9.81 -15.03 19.67
N LYS A 153 11.04 -14.67 20.02
CA LYS A 153 11.67 -13.41 19.57
C LYS A 153 11.63 -13.23 18.05
N GLN A 154 11.78 -14.32 17.29
CA GLN A 154 11.73 -14.30 15.83
C GLN A 154 10.36 -13.89 15.27
N ASP A 155 9.26 -14.19 15.97
CA ASP A 155 7.91 -13.82 15.56
C ASP A 155 7.74 -12.29 15.61
N TYR A 156 8.27 -11.66 16.65
CA TYR A 156 8.28 -10.19 16.77
C TYR A 156 9.23 -9.54 15.76
N ALA A 157 10.39 -10.15 15.49
CA ALA A 157 11.29 -9.67 14.43
C ALA A 157 10.60 -9.68 13.06
N GLN A 158 9.78 -10.70 12.79
CA GLN A 158 9.03 -10.80 11.54
C GLN A 158 7.96 -9.70 11.41
N VAL A 159 7.32 -9.29 12.51
CA VAL A 159 6.42 -8.12 12.52
C VAL A 159 7.18 -6.88 12.06
N ILE A 160 8.31 -6.58 12.70
CA ILE A 160 9.14 -5.40 12.33
C ILE A 160 9.55 -5.44 10.86
N LEU A 161 9.95 -6.62 10.36
CA LEU A 161 10.35 -6.80 8.98
C LEU A 161 9.20 -6.48 7.99
N TRP A 162 7.97 -6.89 8.30
CA TRP A 162 6.81 -6.54 7.45
C TRP A 162 6.61 -5.03 7.34
N SER A 163 6.70 -4.31 8.47
CA SER A 163 6.61 -2.85 8.45
C SER A 163 7.70 -2.22 7.58
N GLN A 164 8.95 -2.68 7.70
CA GLN A 164 10.06 -2.17 6.88
C GLN A 164 9.82 -2.37 5.39
N LYS A 165 9.36 -3.56 4.99
CA LYS A 165 9.05 -3.87 3.59
C LYS A 165 7.93 -3.01 3.02
N ILE A 166 6.88 -2.76 3.80
CA ILE A 166 5.75 -1.89 3.41
C ILE A 166 6.22 -0.45 3.27
N VAL A 167 7.01 0.06 4.22
CA VAL A 167 7.58 1.41 4.17
C VAL A 167 8.50 1.56 2.95
N ASP A 168 9.35 0.57 2.69
CA ASP A 168 10.22 0.58 1.52
C ASP A 168 9.46 0.54 0.21
N LEU A 169 8.35 -0.20 0.16
CA LEU A 169 7.46 -0.20 -0.99
C LEU A 169 6.80 1.16 -1.20
N LEU A 170 6.18 1.74 -0.15
CA LEU A 170 5.17 2.79 -0.32
C LEU A 170 5.67 4.20 -0.05
N ASN A 171 6.76 4.42 0.70
CA ASN A 171 7.14 5.79 1.09
C ASN A 171 7.26 6.75 -0.11
N GLN A 172 7.89 6.27 -1.18
CA GLN A 172 7.81 6.84 -2.52
C GLN A 172 7.60 5.68 -3.50
N HIS A 173 6.63 5.79 -4.38
CA HIS A 173 6.30 4.70 -5.29
C HIS A 173 5.66 5.17 -6.59
N PHE A 174 5.79 4.33 -7.60
CA PHE A 174 5.04 4.41 -8.84
C PHE A 174 3.88 3.43 -8.84
N VAL A 175 2.78 3.84 -9.44
CA VAL A 175 1.75 2.96 -9.97
C VAL A 175 1.62 3.28 -11.46
N SER A 176 1.69 2.28 -12.32
CA SER A 176 1.57 2.50 -13.76
C SER A 176 0.11 2.73 -14.16
N ARG A 177 -0.14 3.61 -15.13
CA ARG A 177 -1.48 3.81 -15.69
C ARG A 177 -1.87 2.63 -16.57
N SER A 178 -3.15 2.27 -16.58
CA SER A 178 -3.59 1.05 -17.28
C SER A 178 -3.59 1.18 -18.80
N ASP A 179 -3.66 2.43 -19.29
CA ASP A 179 -3.50 2.76 -20.71
C ASP A 179 -2.05 2.66 -21.20
N GLY A 180 -1.08 2.39 -20.32
CA GLY A 180 0.35 2.35 -20.66
C GLY A 180 0.97 3.71 -20.92
N HIS A 181 0.20 4.80 -20.77
CA HIS A 181 0.60 6.16 -21.10
C HIS A 181 0.68 7.02 -19.83
N GLY A 182 1.61 6.66 -18.95
CA GLY A 182 2.00 7.51 -17.82
C GLY A 182 2.13 6.78 -16.50
N LEU A 183 2.42 7.56 -15.46
CA LEU A 183 2.73 7.05 -14.13
C LEU A 183 2.07 7.92 -13.06
N TYR A 184 1.56 7.28 -12.01
CA TYR A 184 1.26 7.93 -10.74
C TYR A 184 2.51 7.84 -9.87
N PHE A 185 3.21 8.96 -9.65
CA PHE A 185 4.27 9.03 -8.65
C PHE A 185 3.68 9.52 -7.33
N VAL A 186 3.81 8.73 -6.27
CA VAL A 186 3.21 9.03 -4.97
C VAL A 186 4.29 9.12 -3.90
N SER A 187 4.20 10.11 -3.03
CA SER A 187 5.04 10.28 -1.84
C SER A 187 4.14 10.35 -0.61
N LEU A 188 4.36 9.48 0.38
CA LEU A 188 3.55 9.44 1.61
C LEU A 188 3.95 10.50 2.62
N LYS A 189 5.22 10.90 2.61
CA LYS A 189 5.75 12.01 3.40
C LYS A 189 6.11 13.14 2.45
N THR A 190 5.52 14.30 2.68
CA THR A 190 5.79 15.52 1.93
C THR A 190 5.94 16.68 2.90
N GLU A 191 6.45 17.82 2.42
CA GLU A 191 6.53 19.06 3.21
C GLU A 191 5.15 19.52 3.71
N SER A 192 4.06 19.11 3.04
CA SER A 192 2.68 19.44 3.44
C SER A 192 2.13 18.58 4.58
N GLY A 193 2.90 17.60 5.08
CA GLY A 193 2.49 16.71 6.17
C GLY A 193 1.58 15.54 5.74
N GLY A 194 1.07 15.54 4.50
CA GLY A 194 0.23 14.47 3.96
C GLY A 194 0.78 13.80 2.69
N PRO A 195 0.15 12.71 2.21
CA PRO A 195 0.47 12.10 0.94
C PRO A 195 0.22 13.02 -0.26
N ALA A 196 1.06 12.93 -1.28
CA ALA A 196 0.88 13.62 -2.55
C ALA A 196 1.08 12.68 -3.75
N CYS A 197 0.45 13.00 -4.87
CA CYS A 197 0.60 12.31 -6.14
C CYS A 197 0.91 13.30 -7.26
N ASN A 198 1.97 13.02 -8.02
CA ASN A 198 2.23 13.63 -9.32
C ASN A 198 1.79 12.63 -10.40
N VAL A 199 0.79 13.01 -11.20
CA VAL A 199 0.41 12.28 -12.40
C VAL A 199 1.30 12.74 -13.54
N LEU A 200 2.12 11.82 -14.05
CA LEU A 200 3.09 12.05 -15.11
C LEU A 200 2.54 11.50 -16.42
N THR A 201 2.37 12.36 -17.42
CA THR A 201 1.82 12.00 -18.74
C THR A 201 2.56 12.71 -19.87
N GLY A 202 2.29 12.33 -21.12
CA GLY A 202 2.83 13.03 -22.29
C GLY A 202 4.36 13.01 -22.37
N PHE A 203 4.97 11.87 -22.04
CA PHE A 203 6.42 11.71 -22.09
C PHE A 203 6.93 11.91 -23.52
N THR A 204 7.78 12.93 -23.71
CA THR A 204 8.55 13.17 -24.94
C THR A 204 10.01 13.44 -24.57
N GLU A 205 10.90 13.44 -25.57
CA GLU A 205 12.28 13.85 -25.31
C GLU A 205 12.32 15.26 -24.70
N GLY A 206 12.92 15.38 -23.51
CA GLY A 206 13.06 16.64 -22.79
C GLY A 206 11.81 17.19 -22.09
N ALA A 207 10.64 16.52 -22.14
CA ALA A 207 9.43 17.04 -21.52
C ALA A 207 8.49 15.96 -20.96
N VAL A 208 7.76 16.32 -19.91
CA VAL A 208 6.69 15.52 -19.29
C VAL A 208 5.65 16.47 -18.71
N SER A 209 4.37 16.13 -18.87
CA SER A 209 3.28 16.86 -18.23
C SER A 209 3.07 16.34 -16.81
N VAL A 210 2.91 17.25 -15.86
CA VAL A 210 2.78 16.91 -14.43
C VAL A 210 1.54 17.59 -13.86
N ALA A 211 0.62 16.78 -13.31
CA ALA A 211 -0.48 17.26 -12.48
C ALA A 211 -0.25 16.83 -11.03
N THR A 212 -0.22 17.78 -10.09
CA THR A 212 0.06 17.53 -8.67
C THR A 212 -1.21 17.56 -7.84
N TYR A 213 -1.38 16.54 -7.01
CA TYR A 213 -2.49 16.38 -6.09
C TYR A 213 -1.93 16.18 -4.68
N ASN A 214 -2.33 17.03 -3.73
CA ASN A 214 -1.92 16.91 -2.34
C ASN A 214 -3.14 16.57 -1.48
N LEU A 215 -2.95 15.71 -0.48
CA LEU A 215 -3.91 15.54 0.60
C LEU A 215 -3.53 16.49 1.74
N SER A 216 -4.35 17.51 1.99
CA SER A 216 -4.27 18.29 3.22
C SER A 216 -4.71 17.40 4.38
N VAL A 217 -3.84 17.21 5.35
CA VAL A 217 -4.15 16.54 6.60
C VAL A 217 -4.21 17.64 7.66
N GLU A 218 -5.37 17.85 8.26
CA GLU A 218 -5.45 18.67 9.47
C GLU A 218 -4.68 17.93 10.57
N THR A 219 -3.63 18.55 11.10
CA THR A 219 -2.97 18.02 12.30
C THR A 219 -3.99 18.01 13.42
N ALA A 220 -4.39 16.82 13.87
CA ALA A 220 -5.18 16.68 15.07
C ALA A 220 -4.42 17.36 16.22
N ALA A 221 -5.06 18.36 16.83
CA ALA A 221 -4.58 19.10 17.99
C ALA A 221 -4.49 18.22 19.24
#